data_AF-A0A354DG91-F1
#
_entry.id   AF-A0A354DG91-F1
#
_cell.length_a   1.000
_cell.length_b   1.000
_cell.length_c   1.000
_cell.angle_alpha   90.00
_cell.angle_beta   90.00
_cell.angle_gamma   90.00
#
_symmetry.space_group_name_H-M   'P 1'
#
loop_
_entity.id
_entity.type
_entity.pdbx_description
1 polymer ?
#
loop_
_entity_poly.entity_id
_entity_poly.type
_entity_poly.pdbx_seq_one_letter_code
_entity_poly.pdbx_strand_id
1 'polypeptide(L)'
;MEVFIKATAEDLMTGERRIAALSFQTLVAVDEKGKPVPVPKVIPETEEEKYLFTTAPQRAKSRKIHRKQSKLLQETLTRLNPTHVELDYQLKGILHA
;
A
#
# COMPACT_ATOMS: atom_id res chain seq x y z
N MET A 1 0.75 0.46 -8.59
CA MET A 1 0.97 1.91 -8.41
C MET A 1 1.26 2.18 -6.93
N GLU A 2 2.22 3.03 -6.59
CA GLU A 2 2.45 3.46 -5.20
C GLU A 2 2.01 4.91 -5.06
N VAL A 3 1.26 5.22 -4.01
CA VAL A 3 0.80 6.58 -3.68
C VAL A 3 1.44 6.99 -2.36
N PHE A 4 2.15 8.12 -2.37
CA PHE A 4 2.67 8.75 -1.17
C PHE A 4 1.61 9.70 -0.59
N ILE A 5 1.39 9.61 0.72
CA ILE A 5 0.43 10.42 1.45
C ILE A 5 1.17 11.14 2.58
N LYS A 6 1.11 12.47 2.58
CA LYS A 6 1.64 13.35 3.63
C LYS A 6 0.47 14.07 4.29
N ALA A 7 0.13 13.65 5.50
CA ALA A 7 -0.88 14.33 6.32
C ALA A 7 -0.19 15.42 7.14
N THR A 8 -0.71 16.65 7.08
CA THR A 8 -0.21 17.79 7.84
C THR A 8 -1.27 18.27 8.82
N ALA A 9 -0.84 18.71 10.00
CA ALA A 9 -1.66 19.39 10.98
C ALA A 9 -1.24 20.85 11.04
N GLU A 10 -2.21 21.74 11.21
CA GLU A 10 -2.02 23.19 11.23
C GLU A 10 -2.76 23.77 12.44
N ASP A 11 -2.08 24.62 13.20
CA ASP A 11 -2.72 25.51 14.17
C ASP A 11 -3.27 26.73 13.43
N LEU A 12 -4.58 26.93 13.47
CA LEU A 12 -5.25 28.01 12.72
C LEU A 12 -5.02 29.41 13.32
N MET A 13 -4.65 29.50 14.59
CA MET A 13 -4.41 30.78 15.26
C MET A 13 -2.98 31.27 15.01
N THR A 14 -2.01 30.36 14.94
CA THR A 14 -0.59 30.69 14.74
C THR A 14 -0.10 30.50 13.31
N GLY A 15 -0.80 29.67 12.51
CA GLY A 15 -0.37 29.25 11.17
C GLY A 15 0.76 28.21 11.17
N GLU A 16 1.14 27.68 12.33
CA GLU A 16 2.21 26.68 12.43
C GLU A 16 1.76 25.33 11.85
N ARG A 17 2.56 24.76 10.94
CA ARG A 17 2.29 23.48 10.27
C ARG A 17 3.32 22.43 10.64
N ARG A 18 2.85 21.21 10.88
CA ARG A 18 3.71 20.04 11.11
C ARG A 18 3.21 18.81 10.36
N ILE A 19 4.12 17.89 10.06
CA ILE A 19 3.75 16.58 9.52
C ILE A 19 3.12 15.76 10.65
N ALA A 20 1.89 15.32 10.44
CA ALA A 20 1.16 14.47 11.37
C ALA A 20 1.41 12.98 11.08
N ALA A 21 1.41 12.60 9.79
CA ALA A 21 1.65 11.24 9.37
C ALA A 21 2.20 11.16 7.94
N LEU A 22 2.98 10.12 7.68
CA LEU A 22 3.44 9.73 6.34
C LEU A 22 2.96 8.31 6.05
N SER A 23 2.52 8.04 4.82
CA SER A 23 2.07 6.73 4.41
C SER A 23 2.39 6.45 2.95
N PHE A 24 2.57 5.16 2.62
CA PHE A 24 2.71 4.66 1.26
C PHE A 24 1.64 3.61 1.02
N GLN A 25 0.77 3.84 0.04
CA GLN A 25 -0.31 2.93 -0.33
C GLN A 25 -0.03 2.29 -1.68
N THR A 26 -0.38 1.02 -1.82
CA THR A 26 -0.26 0.31 -3.11
C THR A 26 -1.64 0.11 -3.70
N LEU A 27 -1.85 0.67 -4.89
CA LEU A 27 -3.09 0.58 -5.63
C LEU A 27 -2.89 -0.20 -6.93
N VAL A 28 -3.92 -0.94 -7.33
CA VAL A 28 -3.97 -1.75 -8.55
C VAL A 28 -5.16 -1.24 -9.38
N ALA A 29 -4.88 -0.80 -10.61
CA ALA A 29 -5.94 -0.49 -11.56
C ALA A 29 -6.50 -1.80 -12.12
N VAL A 30 -7.81 -1.90 -12.21
CA VAL A 30 -8.52 -3.10 -12.71
C VAL A 30 -9.54 -2.72 -13.79
N ASP A 31 -9.82 -3.65 -14.71
CA ASP A 31 -10.91 -3.53 -15.67
C ASP A 31 -12.28 -3.86 -15.04
N GLU A 32 -13.34 -3.76 -15.84
CA GLU A 32 -14.72 -4.11 -15.43
C GLU A 32 -14.87 -5.57 -14.95
N LYS A 33 -13.92 -6.44 -15.28
CA LYS A 33 -13.89 -7.85 -14.88
C LYS A 33 -12.95 -8.09 -13.68
N GLY A 34 -12.43 -7.03 -13.07
CA GLY A 34 -11.51 -7.09 -11.94
C GLY A 34 -10.09 -7.53 -12.29
N LYS A 35 -9.71 -7.56 -13.58
CA LYS A 35 -8.36 -7.95 -14.00
C LYS A 35 -7.43 -6.74 -13.97
N PRO A 36 -6.18 -6.90 -13.46
CA PRO A 36 -5.21 -5.81 -13.46
C PRO A 36 -4.94 -5.27 -14.87
N VAL A 37 -4.96 -3.95 -15.02
CA VAL A 37 -4.65 -3.26 -16.27
C VAL A 37 -3.35 -2.45 -16.14
N PRO A 38 -2.62 -2.25 -17.25
CA PRO A 38 -1.42 -1.43 -17.23
C PRO A 38 -1.76 0.01 -16.84
N VAL A 39 -0.86 0.63 -16.07
CA VAL A 39 -0.93 2.05 -15.69
C VAL A 39 0.25 2.80 -16.30
N PRO A 40 0.09 4.09 -16.67
CA PRO A 40 1.20 4.92 -17.13
C PRO A 40 2.36 4.97 -16.11
N LYS A 41 3.57 5.20 -16.62
CA LYS A 41 4.73 5.45 -15.77
C LYS A 41 4.64 6.87 -15.20
N VAL A 42 5.13 7.05 -13.98
CA VAL A 42 5.28 8.38 -13.36
C VAL A 42 6.67 8.94 -13.68
N ILE A 43 6.75 10.23 -13.97
CA ILE A 43 7.99 10.98 -14.17
C ILE A 43 8.05 12.02 -13.04
N PRO A 44 9.03 11.96 -12.12
CA PRO A 44 9.14 12.93 -11.04
C PRO A 44 9.76 14.24 -11.54
N GLU A 45 9.26 15.37 -11.05
CA GLU A 45 9.69 16.72 -11.46
C GLU A 45 10.43 17.43 -10.33
N THR A 46 9.86 17.42 -9.12
CA THR A 46 10.43 18.10 -7.95
C THR A 46 11.48 17.26 -7.23
N GLU A 47 12.30 17.89 -6.39
CA GLU A 47 13.30 17.17 -5.59
C GLU A 47 12.67 16.18 -4.60
N GLU A 48 11.52 16.54 -4.00
CA GLU A 48 10.74 15.63 -3.14
C GLU A 48 10.29 14.41 -3.95
N GLU A 49 9.76 14.61 -5.15
CA GLU A 49 9.29 13.52 -6.02
C GLU A 49 10.45 12.63 -6.49
N LYS A 50 11.59 13.20 -6.87
CA LYS A 50 12.78 12.44 -7.27
C LYS A 50 13.30 11.58 -6.11
N TYR A 51 13.33 12.14 -4.91
CA TYR A 51 13.71 11.39 -3.71
C TYR A 51 12.73 10.23 -3.43
N LEU A 52 11.43 10.48 -3.51
CA LEU A 52 10.40 9.44 -3.32
C LEU A 52 10.49 8.36 -4.40
N PHE A 53 10.73 8.74 -5.65
CA PHE A 53 10.86 7.84 -6.79
C PHE A 53 12.11 6.95 -6.69
N THR A 54 13.27 7.52 -6.38
CA THR A 54 14.54 6.78 -6.25
C THR A 54 14.52 5.76 -5.11
N THR A 55 13.79 6.04 -4.03
CA THR A 55 13.64 5.14 -2.87
C THR A 55 12.51 4.11 -3.02
N ALA A 56 11.59 4.28 -3.98
CA ALA A 56 10.44 3.39 -4.19
C ALA A 56 10.78 1.90 -4.44
N PRO A 57 11.86 1.52 -5.17
CA PRO A 57 12.20 0.12 -5.40
C PRO A 57 12.42 -0.69 -4.11
N GLN A 58 13.01 -0.07 -3.07
CA GLN A 58 13.23 -0.73 -1.78
C GLN A 58 11.92 -1.00 -1.05
N ARG A 59 10.99 -0.03 -1.06
CA ARG A 59 9.63 -0.21 -0.51
C ARG A 59 8.86 -1.30 -1.27
N ALA A 60 8.97 -1.33 -2.61
CA ALA A 60 8.35 -2.37 -3.43
C ALA A 60 8.90 -3.77 -3.12
N LYS A 61 10.21 -3.92 -2.87
CA LYS A 61 10.82 -5.18 -2.42
C LYS A 61 10.24 -5.61 -1.06
N SER A 62 10.15 -4.68 -0.11
CA SER A 62 9.61 -4.94 1.23
C SER A 62 8.14 -5.39 1.16
N ARG A 63 7.31 -4.74 0.34
CA ARG A 63 5.92 -5.17 0.10
C ARG A 63 5.81 -6.59 -0.45
N LYS A 64 6.67 -6.98 -1.39
CA LYS A 64 6.68 -8.35 -1.92
C LYS A 64 7.00 -9.38 -0.83
N ILE A 65 7.89 -9.05 0.10
CA ILE A 65 8.20 -9.91 1.26
C ILE A 65 6.99 -10.01 2.18
N HIS A 66 6.40 -8.88 2.55
CA HIS A 66 5.22 -8.84 3.41
C HIS A 66 4.06 -9.63 2.81
N ARG A 67 3.77 -9.49 1.50
CA ARG A 67 2.72 -10.27 0.82
C ARG A 67 2.94 -11.78 0.91
N LYS A 68 4.19 -12.25 0.78
CA LYS A 68 4.52 -13.68 0.95
C LYS A 68 4.26 -14.13 2.39
N GLN A 69 4.68 -13.34 3.37
CA GLN A 69 4.47 -13.63 4.79
C GLN A 69 2.97 -13.66 5.14
N SER A 70 2.19 -12.69 4.65
CA SER A 70 0.74 -12.64 4.83
C SER A 70 0.05 -13.86 4.22
N LYS A 71 0.47 -14.29 3.01
CA LYS A 71 -0.07 -15.50 2.38
C LYS A 71 0.22 -16.76 3.20
N LEU A 72 1.46 -16.92 3.66
CA LEU A 72 1.85 -18.05 4.52
C LEU A 72 1.08 -18.05 5.84
N LEU A 73 0.90 -16.87 6.44
CA LEU A 73 0.12 -16.71 7.66
C LEU A 73 -1.33 -17.14 7.43
N GLN A 74 -1.96 -16.70 6.33
CA GLN A 74 -3.31 -17.09 5.95
C GLN A 74 -3.43 -18.63 5.82
N GLU A 75 -2.54 -19.25 5.05
CA GLU A 75 -2.51 -20.72 4.87
C GLU A 75 -2.38 -21.45 6.21
N THR A 76 -1.51 -20.93 7.09
CA THR A 76 -1.27 -21.51 8.42
C THR A 76 -2.50 -21.39 9.32
N LEU A 77 -3.12 -20.21 9.39
CA LEU A 77 -4.30 -19.97 10.24
C LEU A 77 -5.50 -20.79 9.76
N THR A 78 -5.74 -20.86 8.45
CA THR A 78 -6.81 -21.70 7.87
C THR A 78 -6.62 -23.17 8.25
N ARG A 79 -5.38 -23.68 8.25
CA ARG A 79 -5.08 -25.04 8.69
C ARG A 79 -5.31 -25.25 10.19
N LEU A 80 -4.96 -24.27 11.02
CA LEU A 80 -5.05 -24.38 12.49
C LEU A 80 -6.48 -24.26 13.01
N ASN A 81 -7.35 -23.51 12.34
CA ASN A 81 -8.73 -23.31 12.80
C ASN A 81 -9.74 -23.31 11.64
N PRO A 82 -10.12 -24.49 11.13
CA PRO A 82 -10.89 -24.62 9.90
C PRO A 82 -12.35 -24.18 10.01
N THR A 83 -12.90 -23.97 11.21
CA THR A 83 -14.28 -23.53 11.43
C THR A 83 -14.47 -22.01 11.33
N HIS A 84 -13.38 -21.23 11.34
CA HIS A 84 -13.40 -19.77 11.17
C HIS A 84 -13.20 -19.39 9.70
N VAL A 85 -14.17 -19.77 8.86
CA VAL A 85 -14.13 -19.57 7.39
C VAL A 85 -14.28 -18.08 6.97
N GLU A 86 -14.58 -17.16 7.91
CA GLU A 86 -14.77 -15.74 7.62
C GLU A 86 -13.47 -14.94 7.35
N LEU A 87 -12.29 -15.55 7.55
CA LEU A 87 -11.00 -14.90 7.23
C LEU A 87 -10.81 -14.60 5.74
N ASP A 88 -11.55 -15.28 4.86
CA ASP A 88 -11.46 -15.08 3.41
C ASP A 88 -11.94 -13.68 2.98
N TYR A 89 -12.87 -13.06 3.72
CA TYR A 89 -13.36 -11.71 3.39
C TYR A 89 -12.41 -10.60 3.83
N GLN A 90 -11.70 -10.75 4.95
CA GLN A 90 -10.76 -9.71 5.43
C GLN A 90 -9.41 -9.74 4.71
N LEU A 91 -8.95 -10.93 4.29
CA LEU A 91 -7.64 -11.10 3.64
C LEU A 91 -7.70 -10.95 2.10
N LYS A 92 -8.86 -11.08 1.47
CA LYS A 92 -9.05 -10.84 0.02
C LYS A 92 -8.59 -9.43 -0.41
N GLY A 93 -8.75 -8.43 0.47
CA GLY A 93 -8.27 -7.06 0.24
C GLY A 93 -6.73 -6.92 0.24
N ILE A 94 -6.01 -7.83 0.90
CA ILE A 94 -4.54 -7.79 1.01
C ILE A 94 -3.88 -8.62 -0.11
N LEU A 95 -4.51 -9.72 -0.53
CA LEU A 95 -3.89 -10.68 -1.46
C LEU A 95 -4.00 -10.29 -2.94
N HIS A 96 -4.96 -9.44 -3.30
CA HIS A 96 -5.16 -8.95 -4.68
C HIS A 96 -4.41 -7.64 -4.99
N ALA A 97 -3.70 -7.07 -4.00
CA ALA A 97 -2.84 -5.89 -4.18
C ALA A 97 -1.40 -6.22 -4.60
#